data_AF-A0A3N9V169-F1
#
_entry.id   AF-A0A3N9V169-F1
#
_cell.length_a   1.000
_cell.length_b   1.000
_cell.length_c   1.000
_cell.angle_alpha   90.00
_cell.angle_beta   90.00
_cell.angle_gamma   90.00
#
_symmetry.space_group_name_H-M   'P 1'
#
loop_
_entity.id
_entity.type
_entity.pdbx_description
1 polymer ?
#
loop_
_entity_poly.entity_id
_entity_poly.type
_entity_poly.pdbx_seq_one_letter_code
_entity_poly.pdbx_strand_id
1 'polypeptide(L)'
;MAIETDVWPLSEGNIVTDLERWKGIYINLLQARRCAPRTLTIYSAVIDELIEYSRQFQDEVAISDIGTFFITRFLDYKDKRSKKGISDTTRSHYIKVFKAFFKFIDGNNLEGFGILYNLRNLTVKNQNGQGKKKPAYSDEQVEKIILTIEQIRKKTESHETRAFTSTRNFLLTKFVLFSGIRA
;
A
#
# COMPACT_ATOMS: atom_id res chain seq x y z
N MET A 1 21.62 -19.48 -20.05
CA MET A 1 21.88 -19.56 -18.59
C MET A 1 20.54 -19.64 -17.91
N ALA A 2 20.18 -20.83 -17.43
CA ALA A 2 19.02 -20.98 -16.56
C ALA A 2 19.33 -20.16 -15.30
N ILE A 3 18.46 -19.21 -14.98
CA ILE A 3 18.44 -18.63 -13.64
C ILE A 3 17.99 -19.80 -12.79
N GLU A 4 18.89 -20.39 -12.00
CA GLU A 4 18.49 -21.27 -10.90
C GLU A 4 17.45 -20.47 -10.11
N THR A 5 16.19 -20.86 -10.22
CA THR A 5 15.15 -20.31 -9.36
C THR A 5 15.52 -20.78 -7.97
N ASP A 6 15.94 -19.88 -7.09
CA ASP A 6 16.16 -20.20 -5.69
C ASP A 6 14.83 -20.70 -5.12
N VAL A 7 14.67 -22.02 -5.01
CA VAL A 7 13.44 -22.65 -4.54
C VAL A 7 13.59 -22.98 -3.06
N TRP A 8 12.60 -22.61 -2.26
CA TRP A 8 12.62 -22.76 -0.80
C TRP A 8 11.47 -23.66 -0.32
N PRO A 9 11.60 -24.38 0.81
CA PRO A 9 10.49 -25.13 1.38
C PRO A 9 9.34 -24.20 1.76
N LEU A 10 8.10 -24.58 1.44
CA LEU A 10 6.93 -23.73 1.70
C LEU A 10 6.74 -23.50 3.20
N SER A 11 6.89 -24.56 3.99
CA SER A 11 6.70 -24.52 5.44
C SER A 11 7.87 -25.19 6.18
N GLU A 12 8.44 -24.49 7.15
CA GLU A 12 9.50 -24.99 8.04
C GLU A 12 9.12 -24.90 9.52
N GLY A 13 7.91 -24.44 9.82
CA GLY A 13 7.47 -24.23 11.19
C GLY A 13 5.99 -23.86 11.25
N ASN A 14 5.67 -22.79 11.95
CA ASN A 14 4.31 -22.25 11.99
C ASN A 14 4.12 -21.17 10.92
N ILE A 15 2.85 -20.82 10.64
CA ILE A 15 2.48 -19.78 9.68
C ILE A 15 3.18 -18.44 9.91
N VAL A 16 3.46 -18.06 11.16
CA VAL A 16 4.12 -16.78 11.49
C VAL A 16 5.57 -16.83 11.02
N THR A 17 6.31 -17.87 11.41
CA THR A 17 7.71 -18.06 11.01
C THR A 17 7.85 -18.20 9.50
N ASP A 18 6.91 -18.88 8.86
CA ASP A 18 6.91 -19.04 7.41
C ASP A 18 6.66 -17.71 6.69
N LEU A 19 5.65 -16.95 7.12
CA LEU A 19 5.35 -15.64 6.55
C LEU A 19 6.49 -14.64 6.76
N GLU A 20 7.15 -14.64 7.93
CA GLU A 20 8.31 -13.79 8.22
C GLU A 20 9.50 -14.13 7.31
N ARG A 21 9.81 -15.41 7.15
CA ARG A 21 10.85 -15.92 6.24
C ARG A 21 10.56 -15.51 4.80
N TRP A 22 9.37 -15.83 4.29
CA TRP A 22 8.96 -15.48 2.93
C TRP A 22 8.95 -13.97 2.70
N LYS A 23 8.52 -13.18 3.69
CA LYS A 23 8.59 -11.71 3.64
C LYS A 23 10.03 -11.25 3.48
N GLY A 24 10.98 -11.77 4.25
CA GLY A 24 12.39 -11.42 4.17
C GLY A 24 12.95 -11.62 2.76
N ILE A 25 12.71 -12.80 2.18
CA ILE A 25 13.15 -13.14 0.81
C ILE A 25 12.49 -12.21 -0.21
N TYR A 26 11.17 -12.00 -0.08
CA TYR A 26 10.42 -11.16 -1.01
C TYR A 26 10.87 -9.69 -1.01
N ILE A 27 11.09 -9.10 0.17
CA ILE A 27 11.56 -7.71 0.28
C ILE A 27 12.98 -7.57 -0.26
N ASN A 28 13.86 -8.54 0.00
CA ASN A 28 15.22 -8.57 -0.57
C ASN A 28 15.18 -8.63 -2.12
N LEU A 29 14.28 -9.43 -2.69
CA LEU A 29 14.07 -9.47 -4.13
C LEU A 29 13.62 -8.11 -4.69
N LEU A 30 12.66 -7.45 -4.03
CA LEU A 30 12.19 -6.12 -4.45
C LEU A 30 13.30 -5.05 -4.34
N GLN A 31 14.15 -5.14 -3.32
CA GLN A 31 15.34 -4.30 -3.19
C GLN A 31 16.33 -4.53 -4.32
N ALA A 32 16.65 -5.78 -4.65
CA ALA A 32 17.53 -6.14 -5.76
C ALA A 32 16.98 -5.63 -7.12
N ARG A 33 15.64 -5.61 -7.28
CA ARG A 33 14.95 -5.02 -8.43
C ARG A 33 14.88 -3.49 -8.43
N ARG A 34 15.53 -2.82 -7.47
CA ARG A 34 15.56 -1.36 -7.32
C ARG A 34 14.16 -0.73 -7.21
N CYS A 35 13.22 -1.41 -6.56
CA CYS A 35 11.93 -0.82 -6.24
C CYS A 35 12.12 0.40 -5.31
N ALA A 36 11.26 1.41 -5.48
CA ALA A 36 11.32 2.63 -4.69
C ALA A 36 11.22 2.32 -3.17
N PRO A 37 11.98 3.03 -2.30
CA PRO A 37 11.99 2.76 -0.86
C PRO A 37 10.60 2.79 -0.22
N ARG A 38 9.76 3.74 -0.64
CA ARG A 38 8.38 3.86 -0.16
C ARG A 38 7.54 2.61 -0.47
N THR A 39 7.75 1.99 -1.63
CA THR A 39 7.06 0.75 -2.02
C THR A 39 7.47 -0.40 -1.09
N LEU A 40 8.76 -0.53 -0.78
CA LEU A 40 9.27 -1.54 0.15
C LEU A 40 8.65 -1.37 1.54
N THR A 41 8.62 -0.15 2.06
CA THR A 41 8.00 0.16 3.36
C THR A 41 6.53 -0.22 3.38
N ILE A 42 5.78 0.13 2.33
CA ILE A 42 4.35 -0.16 2.24
C ILE A 42 4.11 -1.68 2.17
N TYR A 43 4.84 -2.38 1.32
CA TYR A 43 4.68 -3.83 1.13
C TYR A 43 5.04 -4.57 2.40
N SER A 44 6.16 -4.22 3.04
CA SER A 44 6.57 -4.77 4.34
C SER A 44 5.47 -4.57 5.37
N ALA A 45 4.99 -3.33 5.57
CA ALA A 45 3.99 -3.02 6.58
C ALA A 45 2.67 -3.79 6.37
N VAL A 46 2.22 -3.92 5.11
CA VAL A 46 1.01 -4.70 4.78
C VAL A 46 1.19 -6.19 5.13
N ILE A 47 2.36 -6.76 4.85
CA ILE A 47 2.66 -8.16 5.18
C ILE A 47 2.81 -8.34 6.70
N ASP A 48 3.45 -7.40 7.40
CA ASP A 48 3.59 -7.40 8.86
C ASP A 48 2.24 -7.42 9.57
N GLU A 49 1.27 -6.65 9.08
CA GLU A 49 -0.08 -6.69 9.64
C GLU A 49 -0.77 -8.05 9.44
N LEU A 50 -0.51 -8.74 8.33
CA LEU A 50 -1.02 -10.09 8.10
C LEU A 50 -0.33 -11.11 9.02
N ILE A 51 0.98 -10.98 9.22
CA ILE A 51 1.75 -11.82 10.15
C ILE A 51 1.19 -11.67 11.57
N GLU A 52 0.99 -10.43 12.03
CA GLU A 52 0.45 -10.15 13.35
C GLU A 52 -0.96 -10.70 13.54
N TYR A 53 -1.80 -10.62 12.50
CA TYR A 53 -3.11 -11.27 12.52
C TYR A 53 -3.00 -12.80 12.59
N SER A 54 -2.05 -13.38 11.86
CA SER A 54 -1.85 -14.84 11.77
C SER A 54 -1.34 -15.46 13.07
N ARG A 55 -0.72 -14.67 13.96
CA ARG A 55 -0.27 -15.13 15.29
C ARG A 55 -1.40 -15.75 16.13
N GLN A 56 -2.64 -15.31 15.94
CA GLN A 56 -3.81 -15.84 16.64
C GLN A 56 -4.17 -17.28 16.21
N PHE A 57 -3.62 -17.74 15.10
CA PHE A 57 -3.93 -19.04 14.49
C PHE A 57 -2.66 -19.87 14.27
N GLN A 58 -1.55 -19.53 14.94
CA GLN A 58 -0.24 -20.09 14.66
C GLN A 58 -0.16 -21.61 14.82
N ASP A 59 -0.99 -22.16 15.72
CA ASP A 59 -1.04 -23.60 16.03
C ASP A 59 -2.08 -24.36 15.20
N GLU A 60 -2.93 -23.65 14.44
CA GLU A 60 -4.10 -24.22 13.75
C GLU A 60 -4.03 -24.09 12.22
N VAL A 61 -3.27 -23.12 11.71
CA VAL A 61 -3.26 -22.74 10.30
C VAL A 61 -1.84 -22.80 9.79
N ALA A 62 -1.63 -23.52 8.69
CA ALA A 62 -0.39 -23.50 7.93
C ALA A 62 -0.46 -22.45 6.81
N ILE A 63 0.69 -22.08 6.25
CA ILE A 63 0.73 -21.13 5.12
C ILE A 63 -0.02 -21.64 3.87
N SER A 64 -0.11 -22.95 3.69
CA SER A 64 -0.88 -23.61 2.62
C SER A 64 -2.40 -23.38 2.75
N ASP A 65 -2.88 -23.16 3.97
CA ASP A 65 -4.30 -22.96 4.27
C ASP A 65 -4.75 -21.51 4.04
N ILE A 66 -3.82 -20.60 3.74
CA ILE A 66 -4.13 -19.22 3.42
C ILE A 66 -4.88 -19.16 2.08
N GLY A 67 -6.19 -18.98 2.19
CA GLY A 67 -7.08 -18.79 1.05
C GLY A 67 -7.85 -17.48 1.08
N THR A 68 -8.75 -17.33 0.11
CA THR A 68 -9.62 -16.15 -0.03
C THR A 68 -10.38 -15.84 1.26
N PHE A 69 -10.85 -16.86 1.98
CA PHE A 69 -11.59 -16.69 3.23
C PHE A 69 -10.71 -16.09 4.34
N PHE A 70 -9.49 -16.60 4.52
CA PHE A 70 -8.54 -16.11 5.53
C PHE A 70 -8.21 -14.64 5.30
N ILE A 71 -7.87 -14.27 4.05
CA ILE A 71 -7.58 -12.87 3.70
C ILE A 71 -8.81 -11.98 3.87
N THR A 72 -10.01 -12.48 3.56
CA THR A 72 -11.25 -11.72 3.78
C THR A 72 -11.49 -11.46 5.26
N ARG A 73 -11.30 -12.48 6.11
CA ARG A 73 -11.41 -12.36 7.58
C ARG A 73 -10.38 -11.39 8.15
N PHE A 74 -9.14 -11.42 7.67
CA PHE A 74 -8.12 -10.44 8.01
C PHE A 74 -8.57 -9.01 7.67
N LEU A 75 -9.08 -8.78 6.46
CA LEU A 75 -9.53 -7.45 6.03
C LEU A 75 -10.71 -6.95 6.86
N ASP A 76 -11.64 -7.84 7.23
CA ASP A 76 -12.78 -7.50 8.09
C ASP A 76 -12.36 -7.25 9.54
N TYR A 77 -11.37 -7.99 10.05
CA TYR A 77 -10.74 -7.72 11.34
C TYR A 77 -10.09 -6.33 11.35
N LYS A 78 -9.35 -5.98 10.29
CA LYS A 78 -8.74 -4.66 10.13
C LYS A 78 -9.78 -3.55 10.05
N ASP A 79 -10.86 -3.77 9.30
CA ASP A 79 -11.96 -2.82 9.16
C ASP A 79 -12.58 -2.50 10.53
N LYS A 80 -12.90 -3.52 11.33
CA LYS A 80 -13.47 -3.37 12.67
C LYS A 80 -12.55 -2.66 13.66
N ARG A 81 -11.23 -2.82 13.53
CA ARG A 81 -10.25 -2.18 14.41
C ARG A 81 -9.96 -0.73 14.03
N SER A 82 -10.33 -0.32 12.81
CA SER A 82 -10.22 1.07 12.38
C SER A 82 -11.38 1.91 12.90
N LYS A 83 -11.10 3.09 13.48
CA LYS A 83 -12.13 4.01 13.96
C LYS A 83 -13.15 4.42 12.89
N LYS A 84 -12.78 4.37 11.61
CA LYS A 84 -13.61 4.79 10.46
C LYS A 84 -13.76 3.68 9.41
N GLY A 85 -13.38 2.45 9.72
CA GLY A 85 -13.22 1.39 8.72
C GLY A 85 -12.01 1.62 7.79
N ILE A 86 -11.82 0.72 6.83
CA ILE A 86 -10.85 0.84 5.74
C ILE A 86 -11.56 1.20 4.43
N SER A 87 -10.96 2.09 3.65
CA SER A 87 -11.52 2.45 2.34
C SER A 87 -11.41 1.30 1.32
N ASP A 88 -12.28 1.29 0.30
CA ASP A 88 -12.18 0.37 -0.85
C ASP A 88 -10.79 0.40 -1.50
N THR A 89 -10.18 1.60 -1.59
CA THR A 89 -8.81 1.78 -2.12
C THR A 89 -7.78 1.08 -1.25
N THR A 90 -7.90 1.21 0.07
CA THR A 90 -7.03 0.52 1.04
C THR A 90 -7.21 -0.99 0.90
N ARG A 91 -8.45 -1.49 0.91
CA ARG A 91 -8.75 -2.92 0.75
C ARG A 91 -8.18 -3.47 -0.55
N SER A 92 -8.35 -2.74 -1.65
CA SER A 92 -7.79 -3.08 -2.96
C SER A 92 -6.27 -3.11 -2.97
N HIS A 93 -5.64 -2.14 -2.31
CA HIS A 93 -4.18 -2.09 -2.19
C HIS A 93 -3.63 -3.30 -1.44
N TYR A 94 -4.23 -3.67 -0.31
CA TYR A 94 -3.85 -4.85 0.47
C TYR A 94 -3.97 -6.14 -0.36
N ILE A 95 -5.10 -6.32 -1.04
CA ILE A 95 -5.31 -7.48 -1.91
C ILE A 95 -4.25 -7.55 -3.01
N LYS A 96 -3.86 -6.41 -3.60
CA LYS A 96 -2.79 -6.37 -4.62
C LYS A 96 -1.44 -6.80 -4.04
N VAL A 97 -1.09 -6.29 -2.85
CA VAL A 97 0.16 -6.68 -2.17
C VAL A 97 0.15 -8.18 -1.86
N PHE A 98 -0.94 -8.71 -1.28
CA PHE A 98 -1.04 -10.14 -0.99
C PHE A 98 -0.98 -11.00 -2.24
N LYS A 99 -1.69 -10.64 -3.32
CA LYS A 99 -1.58 -11.39 -4.58
C LYS A 99 -0.17 -11.37 -5.14
N ALA A 100 0.53 -10.24 -5.06
CA ALA A 100 1.92 -10.15 -5.52
C ALA A 100 2.87 -10.98 -4.65
N PHE A 101 2.67 -10.96 -3.34
CA PHE A 101 3.45 -11.73 -2.37
C PHE A 101 3.23 -13.23 -2.52
N PHE A 102 1.98 -13.69 -2.51
CA PHE A 102 1.67 -15.12 -2.66
C PHE A 102 1.97 -15.63 -4.06
N LYS A 103 1.89 -14.81 -5.12
CA LYS A 103 2.40 -15.18 -6.45
C LYS A 103 3.91 -15.40 -6.44
N PHE A 104 4.65 -14.62 -5.65
CA PHE A 104 6.08 -14.83 -5.48
C PHE A 104 6.35 -16.17 -4.76
N ILE A 105 5.65 -16.46 -3.67
CA ILE A 105 5.77 -17.75 -2.96
C ILE A 105 5.43 -18.92 -3.91
N ASP A 106 4.32 -18.82 -4.63
CA ASP A 106 3.83 -19.81 -5.60
C ASP A 106 4.89 -20.17 -6.66
N GLY A 107 5.64 -19.17 -7.13
CA GLY A 107 6.68 -19.35 -8.14
C GLY A 107 8.04 -19.81 -7.62
N ASN A 108 8.25 -19.87 -6.30
CA ASN A 108 9.56 -20.16 -5.68
C ASN A 108 9.47 -21.21 -4.55
N ASN A 109 8.34 -21.89 -4.36
CA ASN A 109 8.23 -22.97 -3.36
C ASN A 109 8.51 -24.35 -3.97
N LEU A 110 9.17 -25.22 -3.19
CA LEU A 110 9.61 -26.55 -3.64
C LEU A 110 8.44 -27.51 -3.85
N GLU A 111 7.39 -27.39 -3.03
CA GLU A 111 6.23 -28.28 -3.06
C GLU A 111 5.31 -28.03 -4.27
N GLY A 112 5.52 -26.95 -5.04
CA GLY A 112 4.67 -26.57 -6.17
C GLY A 112 3.22 -26.29 -5.76
N PHE A 113 3.00 -25.92 -4.51
CA PHE A 113 1.66 -25.73 -3.97
C PHE A 113 1.06 -24.43 -4.50
N GLY A 114 -0.11 -24.56 -5.13
CA GLY A 114 -0.83 -23.48 -5.82
C GLY A 114 -1.51 -22.47 -4.89
N ILE A 115 -0.79 -21.77 -4.00
CA ILE A 115 -1.40 -20.77 -3.08
C ILE A 115 -2.16 -19.71 -3.86
N LEU A 116 -1.65 -19.33 -5.03
CA LEU A 116 -2.31 -18.32 -5.85
C LEU A 116 -3.70 -18.77 -6.33
N TYR A 117 -3.89 -20.08 -6.55
CA TYR A 117 -5.20 -20.65 -6.88
C TYR A 117 -6.22 -20.43 -5.76
N ASN A 118 -5.80 -20.58 -4.49
CA ASN A 118 -6.65 -20.35 -3.32
C ASN A 118 -7.11 -18.88 -3.19
N LEU A 119 -6.40 -17.96 -3.85
CA LEU A 119 -6.67 -16.52 -3.87
C LEU A 119 -7.34 -16.03 -5.16
N ARG A 120 -7.69 -16.94 -6.09
CA ARG A 120 -8.26 -16.57 -7.41
C ARG A 120 -9.56 -15.77 -7.29
N ASN A 121 -10.38 -16.10 -6.29
CA ASN A 121 -11.69 -15.50 -6.05
C ASN A 121 -11.62 -14.22 -5.20
N LEU A 122 -10.42 -13.88 -4.67
CA LEU A 122 -10.21 -12.65 -3.92
C LEU A 122 -10.32 -11.45 -4.87
N THR A 123 -11.51 -10.87 -4.93
CA THR A 123 -11.85 -9.75 -5.79
C THR A 123 -12.38 -8.60 -4.94
N VAL A 124 -12.04 -7.37 -5.35
CA VAL A 124 -12.60 -6.17 -4.75
C VAL A 124 -13.93 -5.93 -5.45
N LYS A 125 -15.05 -6.17 -4.77
CA LYS A 125 -16.32 -5.58 -5.20
C LYS A 125 -16.23 -4.09 -4.87
N ASN A 126 -15.91 -3.27 -5.88
CA ASN A 126 -16.07 -1.82 -5.74
C ASN A 126 -17.56 -1.56 -5.53
N GLN A 127 -17.97 -1.29 -4.29
CA GLN A 127 -19.36 -0.90 -4.00
C GLN A 127 -19.65 0.48 -4.61
N ASN A 128 -18.60 1.28 -4.80
CA ASN A 128 -18.64 2.55 -5.49
C ASN A 128 -18.22 2.34 -6.96
N GLY A 129 -19.20 2.16 -7.85
CA GLY A 129 -19.01 2.02 -9.28
C GLY A 129 -18.03 3.05 -9.85
N GLN A 130 -17.20 2.62 -10.82
CA GLN A 130 -16.27 3.41 -11.63
C GLN A 130 -15.77 4.70 -10.93
N GLY A 131 -14.66 4.56 -10.19
CA GLY A 131 -14.06 5.66 -9.43
C GLY A 131 -14.13 6.98 -10.17
N LYS A 132 -15.02 7.87 -9.72
CA LYS A 132 -15.05 9.26 -10.16
C LYS A 132 -13.66 9.79 -9.91
N LYS A 133 -12.86 9.98 -10.97
CA LYS A 133 -11.61 10.73 -10.89
C LYS A 133 -11.95 12.01 -10.14
N LYS A 134 -11.20 12.33 -9.08
CA LYS A 134 -11.40 13.62 -8.41
C LYS A 134 -11.33 14.69 -9.51
N PRO A 135 -12.37 15.53 -9.65
CA PRO A 135 -12.40 16.52 -10.72
C PRO A 135 -11.18 17.43 -10.57
N ALA A 136 -10.61 17.83 -11.71
CA ALA A 136 -9.63 18.91 -11.71
C ALA A 136 -10.28 20.17 -11.16
N TYR A 137 -9.47 21.06 -10.58
CA TYR A 137 -9.96 22.38 -10.21
C TYR A 137 -10.38 23.13 -11.48
N SER A 138 -11.55 23.77 -11.43
CA SER A 138 -11.99 24.74 -12.43
C SER A 138 -11.16 26.02 -12.34
N ASP A 139 -11.15 26.82 -13.40
CA ASP A 139 -10.40 28.09 -13.44
C ASP A 139 -10.82 29.03 -12.31
N GLU A 140 -12.12 29.12 -12.00
CA GLU A 140 -12.62 29.89 -10.86
C GLU A 140 -12.08 29.39 -9.51
N GLN A 141 -11.91 28.08 -9.35
CA GLN A 141 -11.34 27.49 -8.14
C GLN A 141 -9.84 27.77 -8.05
N VAL A 142 -9.13 27.71 -9.17
CA VAL A 142 -7.70 28.06 -9.25
C VAL A 142 -7.50 29.53 -8.88
N GLU A 143 -8.34 30.42 -9.40
CA GLU A 143 -8.31 31.85 -9.07
C GLU A 143 -8.57 32.09 -7.57
N LYS A 144 -9.58 31.43 -7.00
CA LYS A 144 -9.87 31.50 -5.55
C LYS A 144 -8.69 31.00 -4.71
N ILE A 145 -7.99 29.95 -5.12
CA ILE A 145 -6.78 29.45 -4.43
C ILE A 145 -5.68 30.51 -4.46
N ILE A 146 -5.43 31.11 -5.63
CA ILE A 146 -4.40 32.16 -5.79
C ILE A 146 -4.72 33.38 -4.93
N LEU A 147 -5.96 33.87 -4.97
CA LEU A 147 -6.40 35.02 -4.16
C LEU A 147 -6.26 34.73 -2.67
N THR A 148 -6.68 33.54 -2.22
CA THR A 148 -6.58 33.14 -0.81
C THR A 148 -5.13 33.14 -0.34
N ILE A 149 -4.23 32.56 -1.15
CA ILE A 149 -2.82 32.44 -0.75
C ILE A 149 -2.08 33.77 -0.84
N GLU A 150 -2.50 34.67 -1.72
CA GLU A 150 -2.02 36.05 -1.78
C GLU A 150 -2.46 36.85 -0.54
N GLN A 151 -3.71 36.69 -0.10
CA GLN A 151 -4.19 37.32 1.13
C GLN A 151 -3.43 36.83 2.37
N ILE A 152 -3.11 35.53 2.43
CA ILE A 152 -2.25 34.97 3.49
C ILE A 152 -0.88 35.65 3.46
N ARG A 153 -0.27 35.78 2.27
CA ARG A 153 1.02 36.48 2.09
C ARG A 153 0.97 37.90 2.67
N LYS A 154 0.02 38.72 2.20
CA LYS A 154 -0.17 40.12 2.64
C LYS A 154 -0.37 40.24 4.16
N LYS A 155 -1.19 39.37 4.76
CA LYS A 155 -1.44 39.39 6.23
C LYS A 155 -0.20 39.06 7.07
N THR A 156 0.76 38.34 6.50
CA THR A 156 1.98 37.90 7.20
C THR A 156 3.21 38.76 6.90
N GLU A 157 3.06 39.79 6.07
CA GLU A 157 4.16 40.62 5.55
C GLU A 157 4.90 41.38 6.65
N SER A 158 4.22 41.81 7.71
CA SER A 158 4.81 42.51 8.85
C SER A 158 5.64 41.64 9.78
N HIS A 159 5.61 40.31 9.62
CA HIS A 159 6.30 39.38 10.51
C HIS A 159 7.40 38.62 9.75
N GLU A 160 8.65 39.04 9.91
CA GLU A 160 9.82 38.63 9.11
C GLU A 160 9.89 37.12 8.80
N THR A 161 9.81 36.26 9.82
CA THR A 161 9.87 34.79 9.64
C THR A 161 8.64 34.21 8.92
N ARG A 162 7.46 34.79 9.14
CA ARG A 162 6.19 34.34 8.54
C ARG A 162 6.06 34.87 7.11
N ALA A 163 6.57 36.06 6.83
CA ALA A 163 6.65 36.67 5.51
C ALA A 163 7.47 35.82 4.53
N PHE A 164 8.61 35.28 4.97
CA PHE A 164 9.40 34.35 4.16
C PHE A 164 8.61 33.07 3.84
N THR A 165 8.02 32.44 4.86
CA THR A 165 7.27 31.18 4.71
C THR A 165 6.05 31.34 3.79
N SER A 166 5.30 32.44 3.95
CA SER A 166 4.12 32.71 3.13
C SER A 166 4.48 33.05 1.68
N THR A 167 5.58 33.78 1.46
CA THR A 167 6.12 34.07 0.12
C THR A 167 6.58 32.78 -0.58
N ARG A 168 7.31 31.91 0.13
CA ARG A 168 7.71 30.58 -0.36
C ARG A 168 6.47 29.74 -0.73
N ASN A 169 5.49 29.65 0.15
CA ASN A 169 4.28 28.84 -0.09
C ASN A 169 3.45 29.39 -1.25
N PHE A 170 3.37 30.72 -1.39
CA PHE A 170 2.72 31.38 -2.54
C PHE A 170 3.40 30.99 -3.86
N LEU A 171 4.73 31.07 -3.93
CA LEU A 171 5.50 30.69 -5.11
C LEU A 171 5.35 29.20 -5.43
N LEU A 172 5.50 28.32 -4.44
CA LEU A 172 5.34 26.87 -4.61
C LEU A 172 3.93 26.52 -5.11
N THR A 173 2.90 27.18 -4.60
CA THR A 173 1.52 26.93 -5.01
C THR A 173 1.29 27.36 -6.46
N LYS A 174 1.79 28.53 -6.86
CA LYS A 174 1.76 28.95 -8.27
C LYS A 174 2.52 27.96 -9.15
N PHE A 175 3.70 27.52 -8.70
CA PHE A 175 4.51 26.58 -9.46
C PHE A 175 3.77 25.26 -9.68
N VAL A 176 3.18 24.67 -8.65
CA VAL A 176 2.39 23.43 -8.75
C VAL A 176 1.15 23.61 -9.63
N LEU A 177 0.41 24.72 -9.48
CA LEU A 177 -0.80 24.98 -10.26
C LEU A 177 -0.54 25.15 -11.75
N PHE A 178 0.52 25.87 -12.13
CA PHE A 178 0.80 26.19 -13.54
C PHE A 178 1.68 25.15 -14.24
N SER A 179 2.56 24.43 -13.52
CA SER A 179 3.42 23.41 -14.12
C SER A 179 2.82 22.01 -14.11
N GLY A 180 1.85 21.75 -13.23
CA GLY A 180 1.32 20.39 -12.99
C GLY A 180 2.34 19.42 -12.39
N ILE A 181 3.48 19.92 -11.88
CA ILE A 181 4.49 19.11 -11.21
C ILE A 181 3.92 18.57 -9.89
N ARG A 182 4.29 17.33 -9.54
CA ARG A 182 3.90 16.72 -8.27
C ARG A 182 4.56 17.48 -7.12
N ALA A 183 3.75 17.84 -6.12
CA ALA A 183 4.22 18.41 -4.87
C ALA A 183 5.02 17.38 -4.03
#